data_AF-A0A1H8KZB6-F1
#
_entry.id   AF-A0A1H8KZB6-F1
#
_cell.length_a   1.000
_cell.length_b   1.000
_cell.length_c   1.000
_cell.angle_alpha   90.00
_cell.angle_beta   90.00
_cell.angle_gamma   90.00
#
_symmetry.space_group_name_H-M   'P 1'
#
loop_
_entity.id
_entity.type
_entity.pdbx_description
1 polymer ?
#
loop_
_entity_poly.entity_id
_entity_poly.type
_entity_poly.pdbx_seq_one_letter_code
_entity_poly.pdbx_strand_id
1 'polypeptide(L)'
;MKDLKKYSNKTKAGFILLIVMLIVLLSNFNTLQNSKKSNENINAIYNDRLVVGYYIFQYANQLHFIKANAVQIGLNDTIKKNQITNALKNIQNINKLYLETVLTPKEKTSFVTFLTSCNVINKQSKKNNWNQVSYSCNQALQTLELLSQIQIDEGKSKLSNSNSLHKGNTTLGELQIALLVVLGGFTLYLLMTKKNKIKIPQSPSLN
;
A
#
# COMPACT_ATOMS: atom_id res chain seq x y z
N MET A 1 55.83 0.38 -27.35
CA MET A 1 55.32 -0.66 -26.44
C MET A 1 54.79 0.02 -25.18
N LYS A 2 53.61 -0.41 -24.72
CA LYS A 2 52.82 0.22 -23.65
C LYS A 2 53.60 0.36 -22.34
N ASP A 3 53.77 1.60 -21.87
CA ASP A 3 54.13 1.90 -20.48
C ASP A 3 52.99 1.45 -19.56
N LEU A 4 53.09 0.23 -19.04
CA LEU A 4 52.22 -0.25 -17.97
C LEU A 4 52.59 0.51 -16.69
N LYS A 5 51.93 1.66 -16.50
CA LYS A 5 51.94 2.48 -15.30
C LYS A 5 51.99 1.58 -14.06
N LYS A 6 53.10 1.61 -13.33
CA LYS A 6 53.27 0.89 -12.06
C LYS A 6 52.37 1.54 -11.01
N TYR A 7 51.13 1.06 -10.91
CA TYR A 7 50.17 1.53 -9.91
C TYR A 7 50.76 1.29 -8.51
N SER A 8 50.84 2.36 -7.72
CA SER A 8 51.24 2.29 -6.32
C SER A 8 50.19 1.50 -5.53
N ASN A 9 50.59 0.76 -4.48
CA ASN A 9 49.63 0.07 -3.60
C ASN A 9 48.54 1.02 -3.06
N LYS A 10 48.85 2.32 -2.93
CA LYS A 10 47.92 3.38 -2.57
C LYS A 10 46.80 3.61 -3.61
N THR A 11 47.11 3.60 -4.91
CA THR A 11 46.10 3.77 -5.96
C THR A 11 45.25 2.51 -6.12
N LYS A 12 45.81 1.32 -5.85
CA LYS A 12 45.04 0.07 -5.79
C LYS A 12 44.04 0.09 -4.62
N ALA A 13 44.45 0.56 -3.44
CA ALA A 13 43.58 0.72 -2.28
C ALA A 13 42.45 1.74 -2.51
N GLY A 14 42.75 2.90 -3.10
CA GLY A 14 41.74 3.90 -3.46
C GLY A 14 40.73 3.38 -4.49
N PHE A 15 41.17 2.54 -5.45
CA PHE A 15 40.28 1.92 -6.43
C PHE A 15 39.36 0.86 -5.81
N ILE A 16 39.86 0.07 -4.86
CA ILE A 16 39.03 -0.88 -4.09
C ILE A 16 37.96 -0.14 -3.27
N LEU A 17 38.34 0.96 -2.60
CA LEU A 17 37.39 1.81 -1.88
C LEU A 17 36.31 2.37 -2.79
N LEU A 18 36.67 2.81 -4.00
CA LEU A 18 35.73 3.31 -5.00
C LEU A 18 34.71 2.23 -5.42
N ILE A 19 35.15 0.99 -5.63
CA ILE A 19 34.25 -0.13 -5.92
C ILE A 19 33.28 -0.38 -4.77
N VAL A 20 33.78 -0.35 -3.53
CA VAL A 20 32.92 -0.50 -2.33
C VAL A 20 31.89 0.62 -2.26
N MET A 21 32.26 1.87 -2.54
CA MET A 21 31.32 3.00 -2.58
C MET A 21 30.25 2.81 -3.67
N LEU A 22 30.62 2.32 -4.85
CA LEU A 22 29.67 2.01 -5.92
C LEU A 22 28.66 0.92 -5.50
N ILE A 23 29.13 -0.13 -4.84
CA ILE A 23 28.25 -1.20 -4.33
C ILE A 23 27.25 -0.64 -3.32
N VAL A 24 27.70 0.22 -2.40
CA VAL A 24 26.84 0.86 -1.40
C VAL A 24 25.81 1.79 -2.07
N LEU A 25 26.22 2.57 -3.08
CA LEU A 25 25.31 3.43 -3.84
C LEU A 25 24.25 2.65 -4.61
N LEU A 26 24.63 1.54 -5.26
CA LEU A 26 23.69 0.64 -5.95
C LEU A 26 22.70 0.01 -4.96
N SER A 27 23.16 -0.42 -3.78
CA SER A 27 22.28 -0.92 -2.73
C SER A 27 21.30 0.15 -2.25
N ASN A 28 21.75 1.38 -2.04
CA ASN A 28 20.91 2.49 -1.62
C ASN A 28 19.84 2.83 -2.66
N PHE A 29 20.23 2.85 -3.94
CA PHE A 29 19.31 3.09 -5.05
C PHE A 29 18.22 2.01 -5.15
N ASN A 30 18.57 0.74 -4.91
CA ASN A 30 17.60 -0.35 -4.86
C ASN A 30 16.64 -0.20 -3.67
N THR A 31 17.13 0.22 -2.50
CA THR A 31 16.30 0.56 -1.34
C THR A 31 15.34 1.73 -1.63
N LEU A 32 15.81 2.77 -2.32
CA LEU A 32 14.98 3.90 -2.75
C LEU A 32 13.88 3.49 -3.75
N GLN A 33 14.17 2.56 -4.67
CA GLN A 33 13.14 2.00 -5.56
C GLN A 33 12.11 1.15 -4.79
N ASN A 34 12.54 0.33 -3.83
CA ASN A 34 11.62 -0.42 -2.98
C ASN A 34 10.73 0.52 -2.12
N SER A 35 11.22 1.68 -1.72
CA SER A 35 10.40 2.73 -1.08
C SER A 35 9.35 3.34 -2.01
N LYS A 36 9.57 3.40 -3.34
CA LYS A 36 8.52 3.84 -4.29
C LYS A 36 7.34 2.86 -4.34
N LYS A 37 7.58 1.55 -4.22
CA LYS A 37 6.51 0.54 -4.04
C LYS A 37 5.70 0.78 -2.76
N SER A 38 6.29 1.36 -1.72
CA SER A 38 5.56 1.74 -0.50
C SER A 38 4.55 2.87 -0.77
N ASN A 39 4.83 3.77 -1.72
CA ASN A 39 3.90 4.82 -2.13
C ASN A 39 2.74 4.28 -2.98
N GLU A 40 2.96 3.23 -3.77
CA GLU A 40 1.89 2.50 -4.48
C GLU A 40 0.90 1.84 -3.50
N ASN A 41 1.39 1.33 -2.36
CA ASN A 41 0.54 0.80 -1.29
C ASN A 41 -0.37 1.87 -0.67
N ILE A 42 0.06 3.15 -0.62
CA ILE A 42 -0.75 4.27 -0.12
C ILE A 42 -1.88 4.61 -1.10
N ASN A 43 -1.61 4.63 -2.41
CA ASN A 43 -2.66 4.79 -3.43
C ASN A 43 -3.65 3.62 -3.46
N ALA A 44 -3.18 2.40 -3.23
CA ALA A 44 -4.05 1.23 -3.07
C ALA A 44 -4.92 1.31 -1.81
N ILE A 45 -4.43 1.91 -0.70
CA ILE A 45 -5.26 2.15 0.49
C ILE A 45 -6.37 3.17 0.18
N TYR A 46 -6.07 4.25 -0.56
CA TYR A 46 -7.07 5.26 -0.91
C TYR A 46 -8.14 4.70 -1.86
N ASN A 47 -7.74 4.15 -3.01
CA ASN A 47 -8.70 3.69 -4.03
C ASN A 47 -9.42 2.40 -3.61
N ASP A 48 -8.75 1.43 -2.97
CA ASP A 48 -9.39 0.14 -2.69
C ASP A 48 -10.01 0.03 -1.30
N ARG A 49 -9.73 0.94 -0.34
CA ARG A 49 -10.33 0.85 1.02
C ARG A 49 -11.32 1.96 1.31
N LEU A 50 -11.06 3.19 0.86
CA LEU A 50 -11.98 4.31 1.12
C LEU A 50 -13.22 4.26 0.19
N VAL A 51 -13.02 4.02 -1.11
CA VAL A 51 -14.11 3.88 -2.08
C VAL A 51 -15.00 2.68 -1.73
N VAL A 52 -14.38 1.57 -1.35
CA VAL A 52 -15.11 0.37 -0.92
C VAL A 52 -15.93 0.64 0.35
N GLY A 53 -15.37 1.35 1.34
CA GLY A 53 -16.10 1.78 2.52
C GLY A 53 -17.31 2.67 2.17
N TYR A 54 -17.17 3.56 1.19
CA TYR A 54 -18.27 4.40 0.70
C TYR A 54 -19.40 3.55 0.08
N TYR A 55 -19.08 2.52 -0.71
CA TYR A 55 -20.10 1.62 -1.24
C TYR A 55 -20.81 0.80 -0.15
N ILE A 56 -20.07 0.34 0.87
CA ILE A 56 -20.66 -0.34 2.05
C ILE A 56 -21.67 0.57 2.75
N PHE A 57 -21.33 1.84 2.94
CA PHE A 57 -22.26 2.83 3.49
C PHE A 57 -23.50 3.03 2.60
N GLN A 58 -23.33 3.12 1.29
CA GLN A 58 -24.48 3.23 0.38
C GLN A 58 -25.40 2.00 0.44
N TYR A 59 -24.84 0.79 0.54
CA TYR A 59 -25.66 -0.42 0.74
C TYR A 59 -26.46 -0.35 2.04
N ALA A 60 -25.83 0.06 3.14
CA ALA A 60 -26.51 0.19 4.43
C ALA A 60 -27.70 1.17 4.32
N ASN A 61 -27.52 2.31 3.65
CA ASN A 61 -28.60 3.28 3.43
C ASN A 61 -29.77 2.66 2.64
N GLN A 62 -29.51 1.91 1.57
CA GLN A 62 -30.57 1.23 0.81
C GLN A 62 -31.28 0.18 1.67
N LEU A 63 -30.56 -0.57 2.51
CA LEU A 63 -31.16 -1.57 3.42
C LEU A 63 -32.01 -0.92 4.51
N HIS A 64 -31.55 0.18 5.10
CA HIS A 64 -32.34 0.94 6.07
C HIS A 64 -33.62 1.50 5.43
N PHE A 65 -33.53 2.01 4.20
CA PHE A 65 -34.70 2.44 3.43
C PHE A 65 -35.66 1.27 3.18
N ILE A 66 -35.19 0.12 2.72
CA ILE A 66 -36.02 -1.08 2.51
C ILE A 66 -36.72 -1.49 3.81
N LYS A 67 -35.96 -1.57 4.91
CA LYS A 67 -36.49 -1.96 6.22
C LYS A 67 -37.58 -0.99 6.70
N ALA A 68 -37.35 0.31 6.58
CA ALA A 68 -38.32 1.34 6.95
C ALA A 68 -39.64 1.20 6.17
N ASN A 69 -39.56 1.03 4.85
CA ASN A 69 -40.75 0.85 4.01
C ASN A 69 -41.48 -0.47 4.31
N ALA A 70 -40.76 -1.54 4.64
CA ALA A 70 -41.37 -2.83 4.99
C ALA A 70 -42.24 -2.73 6.25
N VAL A 71 -41.73 -2.06 7.30
CA VAL A 71 -42.43 -1.95 8.60
C VAL A 71 -43.42 -0.78 8.67
N GLN A 72 -43.46 0.10 7.67
CA GLN A 72 -44.37 1.25 7.66
C GLN A 72 -45.84 0.81 7.68
N ILE A 73 -46.57 1.29 8.68
CA ILE A 73 -48.00 1.04 8.85
C ILE A 73 -48.79 1.95 7.90
N GLY A 74 -49.86 1.42 7.29
CA GLY A 74 -50.77 2.18 6.41
C GLY A 74 -50.27 2.38 4.98
N LEU A 75 -49.05 1.96 4.64
CA LEU A 75 -48.55 2.00 3.28
C LEU A 75 -49.01 0.78 2.48
N ASN A 76 -49.57 1.01 1.28
CA ASN A 76 -50.06 -0.03 0.39
C ASN A 76 -48.93 -1.01 -0.02
N ASP A 77 -49.22 -2.30 -0.03
CA ASP A 77 -48.28 -3.37 -0.39
C ASP A 77 -47.64 -3.17 -1.78
N THR A 78 -48.40 -2.68 -2.77
CA THR A 78 -47.88 -2.37 -4.11
C THR A 78 -46.85 -1.24 -4.06
N ILE A 79 -47.10 -0.21 -3.25
CA ILE A 79 -46.15 0.90 -3.07
C ILE A 79 -44.88 0.38 -2.39
N LYS A 80 -45.02 -0.43 -1.33
CA LYS A 80 -43.89 -1.09 -0.65
C LYS A 80 -43.06 -1.91 -1.64
N LYS A 81 -43.68 -2.77 -2.45
CA LYS A 81 -42.98 -3.56 -3.48
C LYS A 81 -42.20 -2.69 -4.45
N ASN A 82 -42.82 -1.63 -4.96
CA ASN A 82 -42.18 -0.75 -5.94
C ASN A 82 -40.97 -0.03 -5.34
N GLN A 83 -41.09 0.51 -4.13
CA GLN A 83 -39.98 1.17 -3.44
C GLN A 83 -38.84 0.21 -3.12
N ILE A 84 -39.16 -0.99 -2.61
CA ILE A 84 -38.16 -2.02 -2.33
C ILE A 84 -37.46 -2.49 -3.61
N THR A 85 -38.21 -2.67 -4.71
CA THR A 85 -37.64 -3.06 -6.01
C THR A 85 -36.70 -1.99 -6.55
N ASN A 86 -37.06 -0.71 -6.41
CA ASN A 86 -36.18 0.41 -6.79
C ASN A 86 -34.92 0.45 -5.95
N ALA A 87 -35.02 0.28 -4.62
CA ALA A 87 -33.85 0.23 -3.75
C ALA A 87 -32.93 -0.97 -4.07
N LEU A 88 -33.50 -2.14 -4.38
CA LEU A 88 -32.73 -3.30 -4.83
C LEU A 88 -32.03 -3.07 -6.17
N LYS A 89 -32.66 -2.32 -7.09
CA LYS A 89 -32.02 -1.90 -8.34
C LYS A 89 -30.84 -0.96 -8.09
N ASN A 90 -30.96 -0.04 -7.11
CA ASN A 90 -29.84 0.80 -6.69
C ASN A 90 -28.69 -0.05 -6.11
N ILE A 91 -29.00 -1.03 -5.27
CA ILE A 91 -28.01 -2.00 -4.75
C ILE A 91 -27.31 -2.72 -5.92
N GLN A 92 -28.04 -3.15 -6.95
CA GLN A 92 -27.44 -3.79 -8.13
C GLN A 92 -26.51 -2.86 -8.91
N ASN A 93 -26.83 -1.56 -8.98
CA ASN A 93 -25.94 -0.58 -9.61
C ASN A 93 -24.65 -0.40 -8.79
N ILE A 94 -24.77 -0.31 -7.46
CA ILE A 94 -23.61 -0.24 -6.56
C ILE A 94 -22.77 -1.52 -6.69
N ASN A 95 -23.38 -2.71 -6.84
CA ASN A 95 -22.68 -3.98 -7.04
C ASN A 95 -21.72 -3.96 -8.23
N LYS A 96 -22.10 -3.30 -9.33
CA LYS A 96 -21.23 -3.20 -10.51
C LYS A 96 -19.94 -2.45 -10.19
N LEU A 97 -20.08 -1.29 -9.54
CA LEU A 97 -18.95 -0.47 -9.11
C LEU A 97 -18.12 -1.16 -8.03
N TYR A 98 -18.78 -1.83 -7.08
CA TYR A 98 -18.12 -2.57 -6.01
C TYR A 98 -17.24 -3.72 -6.54
N LEU A 99 -17.71 -4.43 -7.57
CA LEU A 99 -16.98 -5.54 -8.18
C LEU A 99 -15.79 -5.11 -9.05
N GLU A 100 -15.70 -3.83 -9.42
CA GLU A 100 -14.53 -3.26 -10.09
C GLU A 100 -13.37 -3.02 -9.11
N THR A 101 -13.63 -3.11 -7.80
CA THR A 101 -12.61 -2.96 -6.76
C THR A 101 -11.89 -4.28 -6.44
N VAL A 102 -10.72 -4.19 -5.80
CA VAL A 102 -9.92 -5.37 -5.43
C VAL A 102 -10.44 -5.98 -4.13
N LEU A 103 -11.21 -7.06 -4.26
CA LEU A 103 -11.75 -7.80 -3.12
C LEU A 103 -10.78 -8.86 -2.59
N THR A 104 -10.62 -8.91 -1.27
CA THR A 104 -9.92 -10.01 -0.61
C THR A 104 -10.77 -11.28 -0.61
N PRO A 105 -10.18 -12.47 -0.41
CA PRO A 105 -10.95 -13.71 -0.30
C PRO A 105 -12.00 -13.66 0.82
N LYS A 106 -11.68 -13.01 1.95
CA LYS A 106 -12.61 -12.84 3.08
C LYS A 106 -13.78 -11.93 2.70
N GLU A 107 -13.50 -10.80 2.04
CA GLU A 107 -14.51 -9.87 1.55
C GLU A 107 -15.45 -10.54 0.54
N LYS A 108 -14.91 -11.33 -0.39
CA LYS A 108 -15.70 -12.05 -1.39
C LYS A 108 -16.73 -12.98 -0.74
N THR A 109 -16.33 -13.73 0.28
CA THR A 109 -17.25 -14.61 1.02
C THR A 109 -18.36 -13.84 1.73
N SER A 110 -18.02 -12.77 2.44
CA SER A 110 -19.01 -11.90 3.08
C SER A 110 -19.93 -11.23 2.07
N PHE A 111 -19.39 -10.79 0.93
CA PHE A 111 -20.17 -10.17 -0.15
C PHE A 111 -21.18 -11.14 -0.78
N VAL A 112 -20.79 -12.40 -1.01
CA VAL A 112 -21.73 -13.45 -1.48
C VAL A 112 -22.87 -13.68 -0.48
N THR A 113 -22.57 -13.65 0.82
CA THR A 113 -23.58 -13.76 1.89
C THR A 113 -24.54 -12.56 1.88
N PHE A 114 -24.01 -11.35 1.66
CA PHE A 114 -24.80 -10.14 1.49
C PHE A 114 -25.74 -10.24 0.28
N LEU A 115 -25.24 -10.65 -0.89
CA LEU A 115 -26.04 -10.84 -2.10
C LEU A 115 -27.16 -11.87 -1.91
N THR A 116 -26.87 -12.94 -1.17
CA THR A 116 -27.86 -13.96 -0.81
C THR A 116 -29.00 -13.35 0.00
N SER A 117 -28.67 -12.50 0.97
CA SER A 117 -29.65 -11.76 1.77
C SER A 117 -30.49 -10.80 0.91
N CYS A 118 -29.88 -10.08 -0.04
CA CYS A 118 -30.62 -9.24 -1.01
C CYS A 118 -31.60 -10.05 -1.87
N ASN A 119 -31.21 -11.25 -2.29
CA ASN A 119 -32.09 -12.15 -3.05
C ASN A 119 -33.28 -12.63 -2.20
N VAL A 120 -33.05 -12.94 -0.92
CA VAL A 120 -34.14 -13.27 0.02
C VAL A 120 -35.09 -12.08 0.19
N ILE A 121 -34.55 -10.87 0.39
CA ILE A 121 -35.36 -9.63 0.48
C ILE A 121 -36.27 -9.49 -0.75
N ASN A 122 -35.72 -9.65 -1.96
CA ASN A 122 -36.49 -9.57 -3.20
C ASN A 122 -37.58 -10.65 -3.30
N LYS A 123 -37.27 -11.89 -2.91
CA LYS A 123 -38.23 -13.00 -2.95
C LYS A 123 -39.38 -12.77 -1.96
N GLN A 124 -39.08 -12.27 -0.78
CA GLN A 124 -40.05 -12.09 0.29
C GLN A 124 -40.89 -10.83 0.10
N SER A 125 -40.34 -9.78 -0.50
CA SER A 125 -41.11 -8.58 -0.86
C SER A 125 -42.19 -8.89 -1.90
N LYS A 126 -41.89 -9.73 -2.90
CA LYS A 126 -42.88 -10.21 -3.87
C LYS A 126 -44.05 -10.95 -3.22
N LYS A 127 -43.77 -11.67 -2.13
CA LYS A 127 -44.73 -12.44 -1.32
C LYS A 127 -45.45 -11.63 -0.22
N ASN A 128 -45.23 -10.31 -0.13
CA ASN A 128 -45.75 -9.47 0.97
C ASN A 128 -45.30 -9.91 2.37
N ASN A 129 -44.23 -10.68 2.50
CA ASN A 129 -43.76 -11.12 3.81
C ASN A 129 -42.85 -10.04 4.43
N TRP A 130 -43.45 -8.97 4.91
CA TRP A 130 -42.75 -7.77 5.41
C TRP A 130 -41.89 -8.04 6.65
N ASN A 131 -42.33 -8.94 7.52
CA ASN A 131 -41.56 -9.37 8.68
C ASN A 131 -40.26 -10.08 8.24
N GLN A 132 -40.35 -10.99 7.28
CA GLN A 132 -39.17 -11.67 6.73
C GLN A 132 -38.27 -10.71 5.95
N VAL A 133 -38.83 -9.72 5.25
CA VAL A 133 -38.04 -8.65 4.61
C VAL A 133 -37.23 -7.90 5.66
N SER A 134 -37.86 -7.42 6.73
CA SER A 134 -37.19 -6.70 7.82
C SER A 134 -36.11 -7.55 8.50
N TYR A 135 -36.39 -8.83 8.75
CA TYR A 135 -35.41 -9.78 9.29
C TYR A 135 -34.21 -9.96 8.35
N SER A 136 -34.46 -10.18 7.06
CA SER A 136 -33.40 -10.35 6.05
C SER A 136 -32.57 -9.08 5.86
N CYS A 137 -33.18 -7.90 6.01
CA CYS A 137 -32.45 -6.62 6.06
C CYS A 137 -31.50 -6.55 7.25
N ASN A 138 -31.89 -7.03 8.43
CA ASN A 138 -30.99 -7.06 9.60
C ASN A 138 -29.81 -8.00 9.36
N GLN A 139 -30.04 -9.19 8.77
CA GLN A 139 -28.97 -10.12 8.42
C GLN A 139 -28.00 -9.51 7.39
N ALA A 140 -28.54 -8.81 6.38
CA ALA A 140 -27.74 -8.11 5.40
C ALA A 140 -26.90 -6.98 6.04
N LEU A 141 -27.49 -6.20 6.95
CA LEU A 141 -26.78 -5.14 7.69
C LEU A 141 -25.64 -5.71 8.56
N GLN A 142 -25.88 -6.81 9.28
CA GLN A 142 -24.83 -7.50 10.06
C GLN A 142 -23.69 -8.01 9.16
N THR A 143 -24.04 -8.49 7.97
CA THR A 143 -23.03 -8.93 6.98
C THR A 143 -22.20 -7.74 6.47
N LEU A 144 -22.83 -6.57 6.25
CA LEU A 144 -22.12 -5.35 5.85
C LEU A 144 -21.24 -4.81 6.99
N GLU A 145 -21.66 -4.93 8.24
CA GLU A 145 -20.85 -4.57 9.40
C GLU A 145 -19.59 -5.44 9.48
N LEU A 146 -19.74 -6.76 9.29
CA LEU A 146 -18.59 -7.68 9.19
C LEU A 146 -17.67 -7.31 8.02
N LEU A 147 -18.24 -6.99 6.86
CA LEU A 147 -17.49 -6.57 5.67
C LEU A 147 -16.71 -5.27 5.94
N SER A 148 -17.33 -4.31 6.61
CA SER A 148 -16.70 -3.05 7.04
C SER A 148 -15.53 -3.31 8.00
N GLN A 149 -15.72 -4.20 8.98
CA GLN A 149 -14.66 -4.56 9.92
C GLN A 149 -13.46 -5.20 9.22
N ILE A 150 -13.71 -6.12 8.27
CA ILE A 150 -12.65 -6.73 7.45
C ILE A 150 -11.88 -5.63 6.68
N GLN A 151 -12.58 -4.67 6.08
CA GLN A 151 -11.95 -3.55 5.36
C GLN A 151 -11.06 -2.69 6.26
N ILE A 152 -11.52 -2.39 7.48
CA ILE A 152 -10.76 -1.63 8.47
C ILE A 152 -9.49 -2.39 8.87
N ASP A 153 -9.60 -3.69 9.14
CA ASP A 153 -8.45 -4.51 9.56
C ASP A 153 -7.43 -4.69 8.44
N GLU A 154 -7.90 -4.88 7.20
CA GLU A 154 -7.06 -4.88 6.00
C GLU A 154 -6.36 -3.54 5.79
N GLY A 155 -7.07 -2.42 5.97
CA GLY A 155 -6.50 -1.07 5.91
C GLY A 155 -5.42 -0.84 6.96
N LYS A 156 -5.68 -1.24 8.22
CA LYS A 156 -4.70 -1.17 9.32
C LYS A 156 -3.46 -2.01 9.04
N SER A 157 -3.64 -3.24 8.55
CA SER A 157 -2.54 -4.14 8.19
C SER A 157 -1.66 -3.55 7.10
N LYS A 158 -2.25 -3.05 6.00
CA LYS A 158 -1.51 -2.38 4.93
C LYS A 158 -0.76 -1.13 5.41
N LEU A 159 -1.39 -0.32 6.27
CA LEU A 159 -0.76 0.86 6.85
C LEU A 159 0.41 0.51 7.78
N SER A 160 0.24 -0.49 8.64
CA SER A 160 1.29 -0.98 9.55
C SER A 160 2.50 -1.51 8.76
N ASN A 161 2.25 -2.31 7.72
CA ASN A 161 3.30 -2.82 6.84
C ASN A 161 4.05 -1.68 6.14
N SER A 162 3.32 -0.70 5.58
CA SER A 162 3.94 0.48 4.96
C SER A 162 4.83 1.26 5.95
N ASN A 163 4.34 1.51 7.17
CA ASN A 163 5.13 2.18 8.22
C ASN A 163 6.38 1.40 8.63
N SER A 164 6.31 0.07 8.70
CA SER A 164 7.48 -0.76 9.04
C SER A 164 8.55 -0.74 7.94
N LEU A 165 8.13 -0.77 6.67
CA LEU A 165 9.02 -0.68 5.52
C LEU A 165 9.68 0.71 5.44
N HIS A 166 8.93 1.77 5.69
CA HIS A 166 9.49 3.12 5.74
C HIS A 166 10.53 3.24 6.86
N LYS A 167 10.20 2.89 8.11
CA LYS A 167 11.14 3.02 9.26
C LYS A 167 12.43 2.22 9.10
N GLY A 168 12.35 1.00 8.56
CA GLY A 168 13.53 0.17 8.29
C GLY A 168 14.43 0.74 7.19
N ASN A 169 13.83 1.32 6.15
CA ASN A 169 14.58 1.90 5.04
C ASN A 169 15.25 3.23 5.40
N THR A 170 14.64 4.08 6.24
CA THR A 170 15.25 5.37 6.62
C THR A 170 16.50 5.18 7.47
N THR A 171 16.46 4.31 8.49
CA THR A 171 17.60 4.07 9.39
C THR A 171 18.78 3.40 8.67
N LEU A 172 18.53 2.43 7.79
CA LEU A 172 19.58 1.84 6.96
C LEU A 172 20.15 2.84 5.95
N GLY A 173 19.31 3.71 5.38
CA GLY A 173 19.73 4.74 4.44
C GLY A 173 20.65 5.79 5.08
N GLU A 174 20.30 6.27 6.28
CA GLU A 174 21.10 7.23 7.05
C GLU A 174 22.50 6.66 7.39
N LEU A 175 22.56 5.40 7.81
CA LEU A 175 23.82 4.72 8.12
C LEU A 175 24.69 4.54 6.87
N GLN A 176 24.09 4.21 5.72
CA GLN A 176 24.81 4.11 4.44
C GLN A 176 25.39 5.45 3.98
N ILE A 177 24.64 6.55 4.12
CA ILE A 177 25.12 7.90 3.78
C ILE A 177 26.30 8.30 4.69
N ALA A 178 26.18 8.05 6.00
CA ALA A 178 27.28 8.30 6.95
C ALA A 178 28.55 7.51 6.58
N LEU A 179 28.40 6.23 6.22
CA LEU A 179 29.51 5.38 5.77
C LEU A 179 30.17 5.92 4.49
N LEU A 180 29.36 6.37 3.51
CA LEU A 180 29.86 6.96 2.27
C LEU A 180 30.66 8.24 2.51
N VAL A 181 30.22 9.11 3.43
CA VAL A 181 30.96 10.33 3.79
C VAL A 181 32.33 9.99 4.36
N VAL A 182 32.40 9.01 5.26
CA VAL A 182 33.66 8.55 5.87
C VAL A 182 34.59 7.94 4.81
N LEU A 183 34.08 7.01 3.99
CA LEU A 183 34.86 6.35 2.93
C LEU A 183 35.34 7.34 1.87
N GLY A 184 34.52 8.33 1.54
CA GLY A 184 34.86 9.40 0.58
C GLY A 184 35.98 10.27 1.11
N GLY A 185 35.92 10.64 2.40
CA GLY A 185 37.00 11.37 3.08
C GLY A 185 38.32 10.62 3.05
N PHE A 186 38.33 9.32 3.37
CA PHE A 186 39.54 8.48 3.30
C PHE A 186 40.10 8.36 1.89
N THR A 187 39.23 8.18 0.90
CA THR A 187 39.63 8.06 -0.50
C THR A 187 40.27 9.36 -1.01
N LEU A 188 39.67 10.51 -0.69
CA LEU A 188 40.21 11.82 -1.05
C LEU A 188 41.55 12.11 -0.34
N TYR A 189 41.66 11.77 0.95
CA TYR A 189 42.89 11.90 1.73
C TYR A 189 44.05 11.06 1.14
N LEU A 190 43.77 9.80 0.77
CA LEU A 190 44.76 8.91 0.16
C LEU A 190 45.19 9.38 -1.24
N LEU A 191 44.30 10.04 -1.99
CA LEU A 191 44.60 10.60 -3.31
C LEU A 191 45.38 11.92 -3.24
N MET A 192 45.10 12.76 -2.23
CA MET A 192 45.74 14.08 -2.06
C MET A 192 47.13 14.01 -1.39
N THR A 193 47.45 12.94 -0.67
CA THR A 193 48.77 12.77 -0.03
C THR A 193 49.87 12.49 -1.06
N LYS A 194 50.54 13.56 -1.54
CA LYS A 194 51.73 13.45 -2.38
C LYS A 194 52.86 12.73 -1.62
N LYS A 195 53.62 11.87 -2.33
CA LYS A 195 54.89 11.34 -1.81
C LYS A 195 55.85 12.53 -1.66
N ASN A 196 56.12 12.95 -0.43
CA ASN A 196 57.27 13.80 -0.15
C ASN A 196 58.52 13.00 -0.52
N LYS A 197 59.07 13.26 -1.71
CA LYS A 197 60.42 12.83 -2.04
C LYS A 197 61.34 13.66 -1.15
N ILE A 198 61.88 13.04 -0.11
CA ILE A 198 62.99 13.61 0.65
C ILE A 198 64.11 13.85 -0.38
N LYS A 199 64.39 15.12 -0.71
CA LYS A 199 65.53 15.49 -1.54
C LYS A 199 66.78 15.23 -0.70
N ILE A 200 67.54 14.20 -1.04
CA ILE A 200 68.90 14.03 -0.53
C ILE A 200 69.73 15.15 -1.19
N PRO A 201 70.40 16.04 -0.42
CA PRO A 201 71.19 17.11 -1.01
C PRO A 201 72.34 16.53 -1.83
N GLN A 202 72.55 17.04 -3.05
CA GLN A 202 73.71 16.74 -3.88
C GLN A 202 74.97 17.29 -3.20
N SER A 203 75.98 16.44 -3.01
CA SER A 203 77.30 16.84 -2.55
C SER A 203 77.94 17.82 -3.55
N PRO A 204 78.58 18.91 -3.09
CA PRO A 204 79.26 19.85 -3.98
C PRO A 204 80.43 19.14 -4.67
N SER A 205 80.46 19.16 -6.01
CA SER A 205 81.64 18.80 -6.78
C SER A 205 82.69 19.91 -6.64
N LEU A 206 83.86 19.59 -6.09
CA LEU A 206 85.03 20.46 -6.09
C LEU A 206 85.69 20.39 -7.48
N ASN A 207 85.88 21.55 -8.10
CA ASN A 207 86.89 21.83 -9.13
C ASN A 207 87.71 23.00 -8.62
#